data_AF-A0A2H6ALI4-F1
#
_entry.id   AF-A0A2H6ALI4-F1
#
_cell.length_a   1.000
_cell.length_b   1.000
_cell.length_c   1.000
_cell.angle_alpha   90.00
_cell.angle_beta   90.00
_cell.angle_gamma   90.00
#
_symmetry.space_group_name_H-M   'P 1'
#
loop_
_entity.id
_entity.type
_entity.pdbx_description
1 polymer ?
#
loop_
_entity_poly.entity_id
_entity_poly.type
_entity_poly.pdbx_seq_one_letter_code
_entity_poly.pdbx_strand_id
1 'polypeptide(L)'
;MKTKGFFFNALLTFALLLYTLGCSDDNKAKRTGQTVISGSVRVEGQLSTNTKGKKNLPYLSFLRVTKQAIAEEENIFVTAFQNGVEVDHTLSDTEGNYSVTVPGGGSVTLLFEFSGSSAATIVNVTPDSKALLDVVMVLSSQQPEIQIETFAIISPSIRTRELESFTFREEKADFRIEGNNANCLEATGSSEIEIRVKNLTLTGCNNGIVGEDFANVLLETVSVSNLNIEAKANGIHAKDDSSIRLKGNNVYITADINGILATGTSGVQIEPSGSCTIQGREEAVDKRDAAFVDTANCTLIKQ
;
A
#
# COMPACT_ATOMS: atom_id res chain seq x y z
N MET A 1 -23.34 46.35 -47.74
CA MET A 1 -23.13 46.79 -46.35
C MET A 1 -22.09 45.87 -45.73
N LYS A 2 -20.81 46.26 -45.74
CA LYS A 2 -20.08 46.89 -44.61
C LYS A 2 -20.12 46.01 -43.34
N THR A 3 -19.08 45.19 -43.13
CA THR A 3 -17.97 45.39 -42.15
C THR A 3 -18.44 45.26 -40.69
N LYS A 4 -17.89 44.47 -39.78
CA LYS A 4 -16.47 44.14 -39.46
C LYS A 4 -16.49 43.03 -38.39
N GLY A 5 -15.53 42.10 -38.43
CA GLY A 5 -14.99 41.50 -37.20
C GLY A 5 -13.91 42.41 -36.62
N PHE A 6 -13.68 42.40 -35.31
CA PHE A 6 -12.42 42.84 -34.70
C PHE A 6 -12.30 42.31 -33.24
N PHE A 7 -11.26 41.50 -33.04
CA PHE A 7 -10.31 41.46 -31.90
C PHE A 7 -10.74 41.19 -30.44
N PHE A 8 -10.18 40.09 -29.93
CA PHE A 8 -9.22 40.02 -28.81
C PHE A 8 -9.40 41.02 -27.65
N ASN A 9 -9.71 40.49 -26.45
CA ASN A 9 -8.88 40.83 -25.29
C ASN A 9 -8.92 39.70 -24.25
N ALA A 10 -7.72 39.25 -23.90
CA ALA A 10 -7.43 38.37 -22.79
C ALA A 10 -7.80 39.06 -21.47
N LEU A 11 -8.41 38.33 -20.54
CA LEU A 11 -8.42 38.73 -19.14
C LEU A 11 -7.83 37.59 -18.32
N LEU A 12 -6.51 37.68 -18.18
CA LEU A 12 -5.69 36.97 -17.21
C LEU A 12 -6.16 37.39 -15.81
N THR A 13 -6.80 36.50 -15.06
CA THR A 13 -7.12 36.74 -13.64
C THR A 13 -6.10 36.00 -12.78
N PHE A 14 -5.07 36.73 -12.38
CA PHE A 14 -4.20 36.41 -11.25
C PHE A 14 -5.01 36.65 -9.96
N ALA A 15 -5.18 35.62 -9.13
CA ALA A 15 -5.55 35.80 -7.73
C ALA A 15 -4.61 34.93 -6.89
N LEU A 16 -3.63 35.61 -6.31
CA LEU A 16 -2.64 35.12 -5.38
C LEU A 16 -3.24 35.08 -3.96
N LEU A 17 -2.84 34.06 -3.20
CA LEU A 17 -2.78 33.98 -1.74
C LEU A 17 -4.08 34.09 -0.92
N LEU A 18 -4.37 33.02 -0.16
CA LEU A 18 -4.50 33.09 1.29
C LEU A 18 -3.91 31.80 1.90
N TYR A 19 -2.65 31.90 2.31
CA TYR A 19 -2.05 30.99 3.30
C TYR A 19 -2.72 31.28 4.65
N THR A 20 -3.32 30.28 5.26
CA THR A 20 -3.62 30.27 6.69
C THR A 20 -2.70 29.26 7.38
N LEU A 21 -1.58 29.77 7.90
CA LEU A 21 -0.95 29.28 9.13
C LEU A 21 -1.87 29.77 10.27
N GLY A 22 -2.20 29.06 11.34
CA GLY A 22 -1.89 27.73 11.84
C GLY A 22 -2.50 27.66 13.25
N CYS A 23 -2.72 26.46 13.79
CA CYS A 23 -2.86 26.23 15.23
C CYS A 23 -2.35 24.81 15.55
N SER A 24 -1.31 24.77 16.40
CA SER A 24 -0.88 23.74 17.35
C SER A 24 -1.11 22.26 17.04
N ASP A 25 -0.04 21.49 16.83
CA ASP A 25 0.43 20.49 17.80
C ASP A 25 1.61 19.67 17.26
N ASP A 26 2.43 19.24 18.22
CA ASP A 26 3.81 18.75 18.15
C ASP A 26 4.15 17.66 17.12
N ASN A 27 5.40 17.70 16.63
CA ASN A 27 6.09 16.65 15.88
C ASN A 27 5.42 16.12 14.61
N LYS A 28 4.92 17.00 13.74
CA LYS A 28 4.51 16.60 12.39
C LYS A 28 5.66 16.82 11.41
N ALA A 29 6.28 15.72 10.99
CA ALA A 29 7.00 15.69 9.72
C ALA A 29 6.10 16.36 8.67
N LYS A 30 6.63 17.40 8.01
CA LYS A 30 5.89 18.18 7.02
C LYS A 30 5.47 17.22 5.91
N ARG A 31 4.17 16.92 5.80
CA ARG A 31 3.60 16.13 4.70
C ARG A 31 4.03 16.77 3.39
N THR A 32 4.85 16.08 2.62
CA THR A 32 5.37 16.57 1.34
C THR A 32 4.38 16.28 0.21
N GLY A 33 3.43 15.38 0.45
CA GLY A 33 2.58 14.80 -0.58
C GLY A 33 3.38 13.96 -1.57
N GLN A 34 4.60 13.54 -1.24
CA GLN A 34 5.46 12.72 -2.09
C GLN A 34 5.64 11.32 -1.50
N THR A 35 5.98 10.37 -2.36
CA THR A 35 6.30 9.00 -1.99
C THR A 35 7.68 8.65 -2.50
N VAL A 36 8.49 8.01 -1.65
CA VAL A 36 9.77 7.43 -2.08
C VAL A 36 9.53 5.96 -2.40
N ILE A 37 9.89 5.55 -3.61
CA ILE A 37 9.93 4.14 -4.03
C ILE A 37 11.39 3.74 -4.13
N SER A 38 11.80 2.76 -3.35
CA SER A 38 13.16 2.26 -3.29
C SER A 38 13.18 0.74 -3.28
N GLY A 39 14.30 0.13 -3.65
CA GLY A 39 14.49 -1.31 -3.52
C GLY A 39 15.67 -1.78 -4.37
N SER A 40 15.69 -3.06 -4.68
CA SER A 40 16.73 -3.68 -5.50
C SER A 40 16.18 -4.20 -6.82
N VAL A 41 16.99 -4.12 -7.88
CA VAL A 41 16.70 -4.72 -9.17
C VAL A 41 17.86 -5.60 -9.61
N ARG A 42 17.53 -6.81 -10.06
CA ARG A 42 18.52 -7.76 -10.62
C ARG A 42 18.03 -8.36 -11.93
N VAL A 43 18.97 -8.77 -12.78
CA VAL A 43 18.67 -9.38 -14.09
C VAL A 43 19.00 -10.85 -14.06
N GLU A 44 18.03 -11.69 -14.43
CA GLU A 44 18.21 -13.12 -14.59
C GLU A 44 18.03 -13.55 -16.05
N GLY A 45 19.04 -14.19 -16.62
CA GLY A 45 18.95 -14.80 -17.94
C GLY A 45 18.42 -16.24 -17.89
N GLN A 46 17.40 -16.56 -18.68
CA GLN A 46 17.16 -17.97 -19.03
C GLN A 46 18.23 -18.42 -20.04
N LEU A 47 19.18 -19.25 -19.59
CA LEU A 47 20.09 -19.96 -20.49
C LEU A 47 19.28 -20.93 -21.36
N SER A 48 18.99 -20.52 -22.59
CA SER A 48 18.57 -21.44 -23.65
C SER A 48 19.74 -22.38 -23.94
N THR A 49 19.69 -23.60 -23.43
CA THR A 49 20.61 -24.66 -23.89
C THR A 49 20.25 -25.00 -25.32
N ASN A 50 20.85 -24.31 -26.27
CA ASN A 50 20.89 -24.74 -27.65
C ASN A 50 21.84 -25.94 -27.72
N THR A 51 21.39 -27.12 -27.32
CA THR A 51 22.06 -28.37 -27.67
C THR A 51 21.92 -28.57 -29.19
N LYS A 52 22.77 -27.89 -29.97
CA LYS A 52 23.24 -28.42 -31.26
C LYS A 52 24.21 -29.57 -30.95
N GLY A 53 23.67 -30.63 -30.37
CA GLY A 53 24.36 -31.90 -30.21
C GLY A 53 24.42 -32.57 -31.57
N LYS A 54 25.61 -32.56 -32.16
CA LYS A 54 26.00 -33.47 -33.24
C LYS A 54 25.55 -34.90 -32.88
N LYS A 55 25.06 -35.61 -33.89
CA LYS A 55 24.77 -37.05 -33.83
C LYS A 55 25.95 -37.79 -33.17
N ASN A 56 25.60 -38.73 -32.29
CA ASN A 56 26.40 -39.84 -31.74
C ASN A 56 26.92 -39.67 -30.30
N LEU A 57 26.14 -40.19 -29.33
CA LEU A 57 26.56 -41.16 -28.30
C LEU A 57 25.39 -41.45 -27.33
N PRO A 58 24.91 -42.70 -27.19
CA PRO A 58 23.95 -43.06 -26.16
C PRO A 58 24.71 -43.37 -24.86
N TYR A 59 24.10 -43.10 -23.70
CA TYR A 59 24.67 -43.16 -22.35
C TYR A 59 25.57 -41.99 -21.97
N LEU A 60 24.97 -40.93 -21.40
CA LEU A 60 25.48 -40.09 -20.29
C LEU A 60 24.71 -38.75 -20.23
N SER A 61 23.37 -38.78 -20.13
CA SER A 61 22.53 -37.57 -20.10
C SER A 61 21.72 -37.48 -18.80
N PHE A 62 22.37 -37.34 -17.64
CA PHE A 62 21.67 -37.10 -16.37
C PHE A 62 22.31 -36.05 -15.45
N LEU A 63 23.12 -35.13 -15.99
CA LEU A 63 23.57 -33.95 -15.25
C LEU A 63 23.23 -32.69 -16.04
N ARG A 64 21.95 -32.28 -15.98
CA ARG A 64 21.56 -30.91 -16.31
C ARG A 64 21.90 -30.05 -15.10
N VAL A 65 23.12 -29.52 -15.07
CA VAL A 65 23.46 -28.41 -14.17
C VAL A 65 22.93 -27.15 -14.84
N THR A 66 21.74 -26.69 -14.43
CA THR A 66 21.28 -25.33 -14.73
C THR A 66 22.13 -24.38 -13.90
N LYS A 67 23.24 -23.91 -14.48
CA LYS A 67 23.98 -22.79 -13.89
C LYS A 67 23.13 -21.55 -14.15
N GLN A 68 22.50 -20.97 -13.12
CA GLN A 68 21.95 -19.61 -13.22
C GLN A 68 23.11 -18.70 -13.65
N ALA A 69 23.00 -18.09 -14.82
CA ALA A 69 23.88 -17.00 -15.20
C ALA A 69 23.31 -15.73 -14.57
N ILE A 70 23.86 -15.36 -13.42
CA ILE A 70 23.76 -13.99 -12.93
C ILE A 70 24.55 -13.16 -13.94
N ALA A 71 23.89 -12.30 -14.70
CA ALA A 71 24.60 -11.34 -15.54
C ALA A 71 25.37 -10.40 -14.60
N GLU A 72 26.67 -10.26 -14.83
CA GLU A 72 27.51 -9.31 -14.11
C GLU A 72 26.97 -7.88 -14.33
N GLU A 73 26.70 -7.21 -13.21
CA GLU A 73 26.64 -5.76 -12.96
C GLU A 73 26.75 -4.84 -14.20
N GLU A 74 25.62 -4.49 -14.83
CA GLU A 74 25.49 -3.16 -15.42
C GLU A 74 24.40 -2.40 -14.68
N ASN A 75 24.68 -1.13 -14.41
CA ASN A 75 23.74 -0.25 -13.73
C ASN A 75 22.44 -0.16 -14.54
N ILE A 76 21.33 -0.45 -13.89
CA ILE A 76 19.98 -0.43 -14.46
C ILE A 76 19.41 0.98 -14.30
N PHE A 77 18.95 1.57 -15.40
CA PHE A 77 18.28 2.87 -15.37
C PHE A 77 16.82 2.66 -15.01
N VAL A 78 16.35 3.36 -13.98
CA VAL A 78 15.00 3.24 -13.44
C VAL A 78 14.29 4.57 -13.62
N THR A 79 13.20 4.57 -14.37
CA THR A 79 12.42 5.77 -14.69
C THR A 79 11.00 5.61 -14.14
N ALA A 80 10.54 6.58 -13.36
CA ALA A 80 9.19 6.63 -12.83
C ALA A 80 8.31 7.56 -13.67
N PHE A 81 7.15 7.04 -14.06
CA PHE A 81 6.12 7.79 -14.76
C PHE A 81 4.82 7.82 -13.96
N GLN A 82 4.15 8.96 -13.96
CA GLN A 82 2.80 9.11 -13.43
C GLN A 82 1.94 9.86 -14.45
N ASN A 83 0.79 9.30 -14.81
CA ASN A 83 -0.06 9.82 -15.88
C ASN A 83 0.68 9.99 -17.23
N GLY A 84 1.63 9.10 -17.52
CA GLY A 84 2.45 9.13 -18.74
C GLY A 84 3.55 10.20 -18.78
N VAL A 85 3.72 10.98 -17.71
CA VAL A 85 4.78 11.98 -17.58
C VAL A 85 5.87 11.42 -16.69
N GLU A 86 7.12 11.56 -17.12
CA GLU A 86 8.29 11.23 -16.28
C GLU A 86 8.29 12.16 -15.06
N VAL A 87 8.35 11.58 -13.87
CA VAL A 87 8.34 12.32 -12.61
C VAL A 87 9.69 12.28 -11.90
N ASP A 88 10.45 11.20 -12.07
CA ASP A 88 11.80 11.04 -11.54
C ASP A 88 12.53 9.88 -12.23
N HIS A 89 13.86 9.84 -12.11
CA HIS A 89 14.67 8.73 -12.57
C HIS A 89 15.94 8.57 -11.74
N THR A 90 16.51 7.37 -11.75
CA THR A 90 17.80 7.09 -11.11
C THR A 90 18.55 6.01 -11.87
N LEU A 91 19.86 5.98 -11.68
CA LEU A 91 20.69 4.85 -12.03
C LEU A 91 20.90 4.00 -10.78
N SER A 92 20.70 2.69 -10.87
CA SER A 92 20.99 1.78 -9.74
C SER A 92 22.49 1.71 -9.46
N ASP A 93 22.83 1.37 -8.21
CA ASP A 93 24.20 1.13 -7.80
C ASP A 93 24.68 -0.29 -8.21
N THR A 94 25.92 -0.63 -7.83
CA THR A 94 26.53 -1.93 -8.15
C THR A 94 25.82 -3.12 -7.49
N GLU A 95 25.05 -2.88 -6.43
CA GLU A 95 24.24 -3.91 -5.78
C GLU A 95 22.81 -3.98 -6.37
N GLY A 96 22.50 -3.11 -7.34
CA GLY A 96 21.17 -3.00 -7.95
C GLY A 96 20.19 -2.15 -7.16
N ASN A 97 20.63 -1.44 -6.12
CA ASN A 97 19.74 -0.60 -5.32
C ASN A 97 19.35 0.66 -6.09
N TYR A 98 18.10 1.08 -5.97
CA TYR A 98 17.57 2.28 -6.60
C TYR A 98 16.61 3.02 -5.66
N SER A 99 16.41 4.31 -5.92
CA SER A 99 15.43 5.15 -5.24
C SER A 99 14.92 6.23 -6.18
N VAL A 100 13.59 6.35 -6.28
CA VAL A 100 12.89 7.40 -7.03
C VAL A 100 11.83 8.05 -6.14
N THR A 101 11.59 9.34 -6.33
CA THR A 101 10.60 10.13 -5.60
C THR A 101 9.48 10.53 -6.54
N VAL A 102 8.26 10.10 -6.24
CA VAL A 102 7.09 10.38 -7.06
C VAL A 102 6.11 11.27 -6.31
N PRO A 103 5.28 12.08 -7.02
CA PRO A 103 4.10 12.66 -6.42
C PRO A 103 3.25 11.55 -5.77
N GLY A 104 2.86 11.78 -4.53
CA GLY A 104 2.21 10.80 -3.69
C GLY A 104 0.78 10.50 -4.15
N GLY A 105 0.41 9.23 -4.06
CA GLY A 105 -0.93 8.75 -4.40
C GLY A 105 -1.09 8.30 -5.85
N GLY A 106 -1.75 7.17 -6.04
CA GLY A 106 -2.16 6.69 -7.36
C GLY A 106 -1.17 5.74 -8.02
N SER A 107 -1.36 5.55 -9.33
CA SER A 107 -0.64 4.55 -10.13
C SER A 107 0.66 5.12 -10.71
N VAL A 108 1.74 4.38 -10.52
CA VAL A 108 3.09 4.71 -10.99
C VAL A 108 3.57 3.58 -11.89
N THR A 109 4.02 3.95 -13.08
CA THR A 109 4.74 3.03 -13.98
C THR A 109 6.23 3.17 -13.73
N LEU A 110 6.88 2.08 -13.35
CA LEU A 110 8.34 2.00 -13.24
C LEU A 110 8.88 1.26 -14.46
N LEU A 111 9.75 1.93 -15.22
CA LEU A 111 10.47 1.38 -16.36
C LEU A 111 11.90 1.08 -15.93
N PHE A 112 12.35 -0.14 -16.15
CA PHE A 112 13.71 -0.61 -15.88
C PHE A 112 14.40 -0.88 -17.21
N GLU A 113 15.53 -0.26 -17.46
CA GLU A 113 16.26 -0.31 -18.73
C GLU A 113 17.71 -0.80 -18.50
N PHE A 114 18.13 -1.78 -19.29
CA PHE A 114 19.44 -2.44 -19.19
C PHE A 114 19.89 -2.97 -20.55
N SER A 115 21.13 -2.69 -20.96
CA SER A 115 21.76 -3.16 -22.22
C SER A 115 20.84 -3.15 -23.47
N GLY A 116 20.04 -2.10 -23.65
CA GLY A 116 19.11 -1.97 -24.79
C GLY A 116 17.82 -2.80 -24.68
N SER A 117 17.58 -3.44 -23.54
CA SER A 117 16.34 -4.10 -23.16
C SER A 117 15.60 -3.28 -22.10
N SER A 118 14.28 -3.45 -22.00
CA SER A 118 13.51 -2.81 -20.95
C SER A 118 12.31 -3.66 -20.51
N ALA A 119 11.87 -3.42 -19.27
CA ALA A 119 10.65 -3.98 -18.72
C ALA A 119 9.96 -2.94 -17.85
N ALA A 120 8.62 -2.98 -17.79
CA ALA A 120 7.85 -2.04 -16.98
C ALA A 120 6.90 -2.78 -16.04
N THR A 121 6.70 -2.20 -14.85
CA THR A 121 5.68 -2.64 -13.89
C THR A 121 4.87 -1.45 -13.43
N ILE A 122 3.64 -1.71 -13.01
CA ILE A 122 2.73 -0.71 -12.48
C ILE A 122 2.46 -1.06 -11.02
N VAL A 123 2.61 -0.05 -10.16
CA VAL A 123 2.37 -0.15 -8.73
C VAL A 123 1.52 1.02 -8.26
N ASN A 124 0.63 0.78 -7.30
CA ASN A 124 -0.10 1.86 -6.65
C ASN A 124 0.57 2.24 -5.33
N VAL A 125 0.70 3.53 -5.07
CA VAL A 125 1.25 4.06 -3.82
C VAL A 125 0.31 5.04 -3.13
N THR A 126 0.53 5.30 -1.85
CA THR A 126 -0.23 6.29 -1.05
C THR A 126 0.61 7.54 -0.79
N PRO A 127 0.02 8.73 -0.60
CA PRO A 127 0.79 9.94 -0.29
C PRO A 127 1.60 9.83 1.00
N ASP A 128 2.73 10.54 1.07
CA ASP A 128 3.63 10.59 2.23
C ASP A 128 4.16 9.20 2.68
N SER A 129 4.18 8.22 1.78
CA SER A 129 4.59 6.85 2.10
C SER A 129 6.02 6.54 1.65
N LYS A 130 6.52 5.40 2.13
CA LYS A 130 7.71 4.74 1.61
C LYS A 130 7.31 3.41 1.02
N ALA A 131 7.67 3.16 -0.24
CA ALA A 131 7.47 1.88 -0.88
C ALA A 131 8.81 1.16 -1.06
N LEU A 132 8.88 -0.09 -0.58
CA LEU A 132 9.97 -1.02 -0.86
C LEU A 132 9.53 -1.93 -2.01
N LEU A 133 10.26 -1.92 -3.12
CA LEU A 133 9.97 -2.73 -4.29
C LEU A 133 11.23 -3.44 -4.77
N ASP A 134 11.32 -4.75 -4.54
CA ASP A 134 12.38 -5.59 -5.07
C ASP A 134 11.89 -6.35 -6.29
N VAL A 135 12.66 -6.29 -7.38
CA VAL A 135 12.28 -6.85 -8.67
C VAL A 135 13.38 -7.67 -9.33
N VAL A 136 12.96 -8.69 -10.05
CA VAL A 136 13.81 -9.47 -10.95
C VAL A 136 13.34 -9.26 -12.36
N MET A 137 14.23 -8.76 -13.22
CA MET A 137 14.03 -8.77 -14.66
C MET A 137 14.45 -10.12 -15.23
N VAL A 138 13.46 -10.95 -15.59
CA VAL A 138 13.70 -12.25 -16.21
C VAL A 138 13.77 -12.08 -17.72
N LEU A 139 14.96 -12.29 -18.29
CA LEU A 139 15.17 -12.27 -19.73
C LEU A 139 14.62 -13.56 -20.34
N SER A 140 13.48 -13.45 -21.01
CA SER A 140 12.90 -14.52 -21.82
C SER A 140 13.27 -14.37 -23.30
N SER A 141 13.06 -15.41 -24.10
CA SER A 141 13.31 -15.38 -25.55
C SER A 141 12.37 -14.47 -26.35
N GLN A 142 11.33 -13.90 -25.72
CA GLN A 142 10.34 -13.03 -26.40
C GLN A 142 10.48 -11.58 -25.94
N GLN A 143 10.47 -11.34 -24.63
CA GLN A 143 10.66 -10.02 -24.01
C GLN A 143 11.03 -10.18 -22.52
N PRO A 144 11.79 -9.24 -21.93
CA PRO A 144 12.01 -9.21 -20.49
C PRO A 144 10.68 -9.08 -19.72
N GLU A 145 10.56 -9.79 -18.59
CA GLU A 145 9.41 -9.71 -17.69
C GLU A 145 9.87 -9.33 -16.28
N ILE A 146 9.06 -8.54 -15.56
CA ILE A 146 9.32 -8.22 -14.16
C ILE A 146 8.60 -9.21 -13.25
N GLN A 147 9.37 -9.87 -12.40
CA GLN A 147 8.87 -10.59 -11.23
C GLN A 147 9.08 -9.72 -9.99
N ILE A 148 8.02 -9.50 -9.23
CA ILE A 148 8.08 -8.76 -7.96
C ILE A 148 8.40 -9.76 -6.86
N GLU A 149 9.55 -9.61 -6.20
CA GLU A 149 9.95 -10.43 -5.05
C GLU A 149 9.40 -9.85 -3.75
N THR A 150 9.57 -8.55 -3.56
CA THR A 150 9.07 -7.80 -2.41
C THR A 150 8.26 -6.62 -2.91
N PHE A 151 7.08 -6.41 -2.33
CA PHE A 151 6.42 -5.12 -2.43
C PHE A 151 5.77 -4.78 -1.10
N ALA A 152 6.29 -3.77 -0.43
CA ALA A 152 5.77 -3.28 0.83
C ALA A 152 5.58 -1.77 0.79
N ILE A 153 4.52 -1.27 1.43
CA ILE A 153 4.25 0.16 1.50
C ILE A 153 4.07 0.53 2.97
N ILE A 154 4.79 1.54 3.44
CA ILE A 154 4.74 2.07 4.80
C ILE A 154 4.13 3.46 4.71
N SER A 155 2.90 3.59 5.19
CA SER A 155 2.12 4.83 5.16
C SER A 155 1.96 5.40 6.58
N PRO A 156 1.90 6.73 6.74
CA PRO A 156 1.48 7.33 8.01
C PRO A 156 -0.02 7.10 8.25
N SER A 157 -0.52 7.56 9.41
CA SER A 157 -1.96 7.59 9.70
C SER A 157 -2.79 8.18 8.56
N ILE A 158 -3.91 7.50 8.27
CA ILE A 158 -4.90 7.93 7.28
C ILE A 158 -6.11 8.48 8.04
N ARG A 159 -6.55 9.67 7.63
CA ARG A 159 -7.69 10.36 8.23
C ARG A 159 -8.62 10.88 7.16
N THR A 160 -9.90 10.67 7.35
CA THR A 160 -10.97 11.23 6.51
C THR A 160 -12.02 11.89 7.39
N ARG A 161 -12.60 13.00 6.92
CA ARG A 161 -13.64 13.74 7.63
C ARG A 161 -14.77 14.13 6.69
N GLU A 162 -15.95 14.37 7.24
CA GLU A 162 -17.11 14.89 6.51
C GLU A 162 -17.47 14.02 5.30
N LEU A 163 -17.19 14.45 4.07
CA LEU A 163 -17.51 13.75 2.83
C LEU A 163 -16.25 13.25 2.11
N GLU A 164 -15.10 13.23 2.79
CA GLU A 164 -13.84 12.72 2.22
C GLU A 164 -13.90 11.21 2.03
N SER A 165 -13.23 10.72 0.99
CA SER A 165 -13.01 9.30 0.77
C SER A 165 -11.54 9.01 0.53
N PHE A 166 -11.08 7.88 1.06
CA PHE A 166 -9.77 7.32 0.80
C PHE A 166 -9.94 5.90 0.29
N THR A 167 -9.57 5.66 -0.97
CA THR A 167 -9.60 4.31 -1.56
C THR A 167 -8.19 3.93 -1.99
N PHE A 168 -7.71 2.78 -1.51
CA PHE A 168 -6.42 2.23 -1.91
C PHE A 168 -6.55 0.75 -2.26
N ARG A 169 -6.12 0.38 -3.48
CA ARG A 169 -6.12 -1.00 -3.95
C ARG A 169 -4.75 -1.38 -4.51
N GLU A 170 -4.08 -2.31 -3.86
CA GLU A 170 -2.82 -2.89 -4.31
C GLU A 170 -2.66 -4.31 -3.78
N GLU A 171 -3.20 -5.27 -4.53
CA GLU A 171 -3.30 -6.68 -4.13
C GLU A 171 -1.95 -7.41 -4.06
N LYS A 172 -0.86 -6.78 -4.52
CA LYS A 172 0.49 -7.35 -4.45
C LYS A 172 1.28 -6.86 -3.23
N ALA A 173 0.87 -5.75 -2.61
CA ALA A 173 1.64 -5.08 -1.57
C ALA A 173 1.30 -5.55 -0.15
N ASP A 174 2.33 -5.71 0.66
CA ASP A 174 2.24 -5.75 2.12
C ASP A 174 2.13 -4.30 2.63
N PHE A 175 0.93 -3.90 3.04
CA PHE A 175 0.65 -2.52 3.43
C PHE A 175 0.71 -2.35 4.94
N ARG A 176 1.53 -1.41 5.39
CA ARG A 176 1.73 -1.09 6.80
C ARG A 176 1.38 0.36 7.06
N ILE A 177 0.57 0.59 8.07
CA ILE A 177 0.23 1.94 8.55
C ILE A 177 0.88 2.13 9.91
N GLU A 178 1.72 3.14 10.02
CA GLU A 178 2.41 3.51 11.25
C GLU A 178 1.74 4.71 11.91
N GLY A 179 1.10 4.48 13.06
CA GLY A 179 0.35 5.51 13.78
C GLY A 179 1.21 6.54 14.49
N ASN A 180 2.45 6.18 14.87
CA ASN A 180 3.35 7.02 15.67
C ASN A 180 2.66 7.61 16.92
N ASN A 181 1.94 6.78 17.67
CA ASN A 181 1.07 7.12 18.81
C ASN A 181 -0.20 7.90 18.48
N ALA A 182 -0.53 8.10 17.20
CA ALA A 182 -1.85 8.55 16.78
C ALA A 182 -2.72 7.36 16.37
N ASN A 183 -4.01 7.61 16.10
CA ASN A 183 -4.86 6.59 15.49
C ASN A 183 -4.30 6.21 14.11
N CYS A 184 -4.25 4.92 13.78
CA CYS A 184 -3.74 4.49 12.47
C CYS A 184 -4.73 4.81 11.36
N LEU A 185 -6.01 4.47 11.55
CA LEU A 185 -7.12 4.86 10.69
C LEU A 185 -8.14 5.66 11.50
N GLU A 186 -8.62 6.78 10.97
CA GLU A 186 -9.62 7.63 11.61
C GLU A 186 -10.58 8.17 10.56
N ALA A 187 -11.85 7.77 10.63
CA ALA A 187 -12.92 8.24 9.77
C ALA A 187 -14.03 8.85 10.62
N THR A 188 -14.41 10.10 10.35
CA THR A 188 -15.48 10.82 11.07
C THR A 188 -16.45 11.48 10.08
N GLY A 189 -17.63 11.92 10.54
CA GLY A 189 -18.67 12.42 9.65
C GLY A 189 -19.22 11.32 8.73
N SER A 190 -19.59 11.65 7.49
CA SER A 190 -20.04 10.68 6.47
C SER A 190 -18.90 10.23 5.54
N SER A 191 -17.69 10.07 6.09
CA SER A 191 -16.48 9.80 5.32
C SER A 191 -16.23 8.31 5.11
N GLU A 192 -15.35 7.97 4.16
CA GLU A 192 -15.07 6.59 3.78
C GLU A 192 -13.57 6.27 3.72
N ILE A 193 -13.17 5.12 4.27
CA ILE A 193 -11.85 4.51 4.07
C ILE A 193 -12.05 3.10 3.52
N GLU A 194 -11.59 2.85 2.30
CA GLU A 194 -11.56 1.53 1.68
C GLU A 194 -10.12 1.14 1.34
N ILE A 195 -9.64 0.02 1.91
CA ILE A 195 -8.29 -0.50 1.64
C ILE A 195 -8.39 -1.96 1.24
N ARG A 196 -7.80 -2.31 0.10
CA ARG A 196 -7.69 -3.68 -0.39
C ARG A 196 -6.27 -4.02 -0.81
N VAL A 197 -5.61 -4.92 -0.08
CA VAL A 197 -4.17 -5.18 -0.20
C VAL A 197 -3.84 -6.66 0.00
N LYS A 198 -2.58 -7.08 -0.19
CA LYS A 198 -2.14 -8.44 0.13
C LYS A 198 -2.21 -8.66 1.64
N ASN A 199 -1.29 -8.08 2.41
CA ASN A 199 -1.32 -8.05 3.87
C ASN A 199 -1.58 -6.63 4.36
N LEU A 200 -2.24 -6.49 5.51
CA LEU A 200 -2.45 -5.20 6.17
C LEU A 200 -1.95 -5.27 7.61
N THR A 201 -1.10 -4.32 8.01
CA THR A 201 -0.64 -4.18 9.40
C THR A 201 -0.81 -2.75 9.88
N LEU A 202 -1.56 -2.57 10.96
CA LEU A 202 -1.67 -1.30 11.69
C LEU A 202 -0.81 -1.43 12.95
N THR A 203 0.22 -0.59 13.11
CA THR A 203 1.14 -0.67 14.25
C THR A 203 1.56 0.71 14.75
N GLY A 204 2.04 0.76 15.98
CA GLY A 204 2.36 2.01 16.66
C GLY A 204 1.14 2.92 16.85
N CYS A 205 -0.06 2.35 16.91
CA CYS A 205 -1.32 3.09 16.97
C CYS A 205 -1.70 3.43 18.42
N ASN A 206 -2.35 4.57 18.64
CA ASN A 206 -3.16 4.78 19.86
C ASN A 206 -4.41 3.90 19.79
N ASN A 207 -5.33 4.19 18.87
CA ASN A 207 -6.34 3.23 18.43
C ASN A 207 -5.99 2.70 17.04
N GLY A 208 -6.25 1.42 16.76
CA GLY A 208 -6.02 0.86 15.44
C GLY A 208 -6.92 1.51 14.38
N ILE A 209 -8.23 1.42 14.60
CA ILE A 209 -9.26 2.00 13.74
C ILE A 209 -10.24 2.81 14.60
N VAL A 210 -10.54 4.03 14.18
CA VAL A 210 -11.58 4.88 14.76
C VAL A 210 -12.62 5.19 13.69
N GLY A 211 -13.87 4.88 13.97
CA GLY A 211 -15.04 5.27 13.20
C GLY A 211 -16.02 6.02 14.10
N GLU A 212 -16.43 7.22 13.68
CA GLU A 212 -17.42 8.05 14.40
C GLU A 212 -18.47 8.60 13.44
N ASP A 213 -19.61 9.03 13.96
CA ASP A 213 -20.78 9.51 13.20
C ASP A 213 -21.27 8.49 12.16
N PHE A 214 -21.25 8.81 10.86
CA PHE A 214 -21.72 7.94 9.77
C PHE A 214 -20.54 7.37 8.96
N ALA A 215 -19.36 7.30 9.58
CA ALA A 215 -18.15 6.91 8.87
C ALA A 215 -18.18 5.43 8.47
N ASN A 216 -17.63 5.13 7.29
CA ASN A 216 -17.52 3.76 6.79
C ASN A 216 -16.04 3.38 6.59
N VAL A 217 -15.61 2.28 7.22
CA VAL A 217 -14.26 1.73 7.05
C VAL A 217 -14.37 0.29 6.57
N LEU A 218 -13.83 0.01 5.38
CA LEU A 218 -13.77 -1.32 4.78
C LEU A 218 -12.32 -1.71 4.52
N LEU A 219 -11.82 -2.73 5.23
CA LEU A 219 -10.47 -3.27 5.01
C LEU A 219 -10.58 -4.70 4.51
N GLU A 220 -9.92 -4.99 3.39
CA GLU A 220 -9.88 -6.31 2.76
C GLU A 220 -8.43 -6.75 2.50
N THR A 221 -8.04 -7.93 2.99
CA THR A 221 -6.77 -8.59 2.61
C THR A 221 -7.05 -9.73 1.64
N VAL A 222 -6.30 -9.83 0.55
CA VAL A 222 -6.48 -10.90 -0.45
C VAL A 222 -5.62 -12.12 -0.14
N SER A 223 -6.13 -13.32 -0.48
CA SER A 223 -5.41 -14.61 -0.59
C SER A 223 -4.46 -14.98 0.55
N VAL A 224 -4.89 -15.85 1.49
CA VAL A 224 -4.11 -16.45 2.60
C VAL A 224 -3.33 -15.47 3.52
N SER A 225 -3.58 -14.18 3.38
CA SER A 225 -2.86 -13.10 4.05
C SER A 225 -3.42 -12.73 5.42
N ASN A 226 -2.67 -11.88 6.14
CA ASN A 226 -2.98 -11.44 7.49
C ASN A 226 -3.44 -9.97 7.50
N LEU A 227 -4.45 -9.71 8.32
CA LEU A 227 -4.81 -8.38 8.80
C LEU A 227 -4.43 -8.31 10.29
N ASN A 228 -3.42 -7.50 10.60
CA ASN A 228 -2.90 -7.32 11.95
C ASN A 228 -3.18 -5.90 12.45
N ILE A 229 -3.67 -5.77 13.68
CA ILE A 229 -3.90 -4.49 14.34
C ILE A 229 -3.27 -4.54 15.73
N GLU A 230 -2.38 -3.60 16.01
CA GLU A 230 -1.73 -3.40 17.30
C GLU A 230 -2.01 -1.98 17.80
N ALA A 231 -2.61 -1.86 18.98
CA ALA A 231 -3.05 -0.58 19.53
C ALA A 231 -2.78 -0.45 21.03
N LYS A 232 -2.42 0.76 21.49
CA LYS A 232 -2.22 1.06 22.93
C LYS A 232 -3.53 1.34 23.68
N ALA A 233 -4.58 1.70 22.97
CA ALA A 233 -5.91 1.93 23.52
C ALA A 233 -6.81 0.81 23.02
N ASN A 234 -7.67 1.10 22.03
CA ASN A 234 -8.57 0.11 21.46
C ASN A 234 -8.07 -0.37 20.10
N GLY A 235 -8.21 -1.66 19.81
CA GLY A 235 -7.92 -2.18 18.46
C GLY A 235 -8.87 -1.54 17.45
N ILE A 236 -10.16 -1.57 17.76
CA ILE A 236 -11.22 -0.85 17.03
C ILE A 236 -12.03 -0.02 18.01
N HIS A 237 -12.29 1.25 17.68
CA HIS A 237 -13.21 2.13 18.39
C HIS A 237 -14.29 2.60 17.41
N ALA A 238 -15.51 2.10 17.57
CA ALA A 238 -16.68 2.44 16.75
C ALA A 238 -17.72 3.19 17.60
N LYS A 239 -18.19 4.32 17.11
CA LYS A 239 -19.10 5.21 17.84
C LYS A 239 -20.22 5.72 16.93
N ASP A 240 -21.34 6.08 17.56
CA ASP A 240 -22.51 6.66 16.91
C ASP A 240 -23.05 5.74 15.82
N ASP A 241 -23.18 6.13 14.55
CA ASP A 241 -23.74 5.29 13.47
C ASP A 241 -22.67 4.75 12.50
N SER A 242 -21.42 4.61 12.97
CA SER A 242 -20.30 4.22 12.12
C SER A 242 -20.31 2.73 11.79
N SER A 243 -19.72 2.38 10.65
CA SER A 243 -19.62 1.01 10.14
C SER A 243 -18.16 0.65 9.89
N ILE A 244 -17.65 -0.38 10.55
CA ILE A 244 -16.29 -0.90 10.36
C ILE A 244 -16.39 -2.37 9.99
N ARG A 245 -15.89 -2.71 8.80
CA ARG A 245 -15.86 -4.08 8.28
C ARG A 245 -14.44 -4.51 7.94
N LEU A 246 -14.00 -5.60 8.56
CA LEU A 246 -12.71 -6.22 8.30
C LEU A 246 -12.92 -7.58 7.64
N LYS A 247 -12.32 -7.77 6.48
CA LYS A 247 -12.35 -9.03 5.74
C LYS A 247 -10.92 -9.49 5.47
N GLY A 248 -10.59 -10.69 5.91
CA GLY A 248 -9.25 -11.23 5.67
C GLY A 248 -9.17 -12.73 5.84
N ASN A 249 -8.02 -13.31 5.49
CA ASN A 249 -7.84 -14.73 5.77
C ASN A 249 -7.60 -14.93 7.26
N ASN A 250 -6.50 -14.41 7.79
CA ASN A 250 -6.31 -14.35 9.24
C ASN A 250 -6.49 -12.92 9.75
N VAL A 251 -7.16 -12.76 10.88
CA VAL A 251 -7.40 -11.45 11.51
C VAL A 251 -6.92 -11.47 12.96
N TYR A 252 -5.97 -10.61 13.29
CA TYR A 252 -5.40 -10.51 14.63
C TYR A 252 -5.51 -9.07 15.13
N ILE A 253 -6.25 -8.89 16.23
CA ILE A 253 -6.44 -7.59 16.88
C ILE A 253 -5.89 -7.70 18.29
N THR A 254 -4.87 -6.91 18.61
CA THR A 254 -4.26 -6.86 19.94
C THR A 254 -4.28 -5.42 20.44
N ALA A 255 -4.83 -5.23 21.64
CA ALA A 255 -4.97 -3.91 22.24
C ALA A 255 -4.73 -3.90 23.76
N ASP A 256 -4.17 -2.82 24.30
CA ASP A 256 -3.90 -2.71 25.74
C ASP A 256 -5.13 -2.30 26.58
N ILE A 257 -6.22 -1.85 25.96
CA ILE A 257 -7.51 -1.59 26.63
C ILE A 257 -8.55 -2.60 26.11
N ASN A 258 -9.29 -2.29 25.04
CA ASN A 258 -10.26 -3.19 24.47
C ASN A 258 -9.85 -3.66 23.07
N GLY A 259 -10.06 -4.93 22.75
CA GLY A 259 -9.90 -5.40 21.37
C GLY A 259 -10.84 -4.62 20.44
N ILE A 260 -12.12 -4.57 20.80
CA ILE A 260 -13.15 -3.76 20.14
C ILE A 260 -13.92 -2.98 21.21
N LEU A 261 -14.07 -1.67 21.05
CA LEU A 261 -15.00 -0.81 21.79
C LEU A 261 -16.05 -0.28 20.81
N ALA A 262 -17.31 -0.64 21.01
CA ALA A 262 -18.43 -0.21 20.16
C ALA A 262 -19.56 0.41 20.99
N THR A 263 -20.03 1.60 20.62
CA THR A 263 -21.06 2.36 21.34
C THR A 263 -22.07 3.00 20.37
N GLY A 264 -23.20 3.54 20.87
CA GLY A 264 -24.22 4.16 20.01
C GLY A 264 -25.03 3.12 19.20
N THR A 265 -25.13 3.32 17.90
CA THR A 265 -25.73 2.39 16.92
C THR A 265 -24.69 1.75 15.98
N SER A 266 -23.40 1.88 16.31
CA SER A 266 -22.30 1.50 15.43
C SER A 266 -22.27 0.01 15.11
N GLY A 267 -21.75 -0.33 13.94
CA GLY A 267 -21.57 -1.69 13.46
C GLY A 267 -20.10 -2.05 13.30
N VAL A 268 -19.66 -3.14 13.93
CA VAL A 268 -18.35 -3.75 13.67
C VAL A 268 -18.54 -5.18 13.19
N GLN A 269 -18.01 -5.50 12.02
CA GLN A 269 -18.10 -6.83 11.43
C GLN A 269 -16.71 -7.36 11.07
N ILE A 270 -16.36 -8.53 11.61
CA ILE A 270 -15.10 -9.21 11.37
C ILE A 270 -15.40 -10.52 10.63
N GLU A 271 -14.87 -10.64 9.41
CA GLU A 271 -15.11 -11.75 8.50
C GLU A 271 -13.79 -12.46 8.16
N PRO A 272 -13.24 -13.26 9.09
CA PRO A 272 -12.06 -14.08 8.82
C PRO A 272 -12.47 -15.35 8.05
N SER A 273 -11.64 -15.78 7.09
CA SER A 273 -11.78 -17.12 6.47
C SER A 273 -10.89 -18.19 7.11
N GLY A 274 -9.94 -17.78 7.94
CA GLY A 274 -8.93 -18.60 8.60
C GLY A 274 -8.89 -18.35 10.10
N SER A 275 -7.68 -18.16 10.65
CA SER A 275 -7.49 -17.94 12.09
C SER A 275 -7.90 -16.53 12.49
N CYS A 276 -8.61 -16.39 13.60
CA CYS A 276 -8.92 -15.08 14.14
C CYS A 276 -8.75 -15.00 15.65
N THR A 277 -8.15 -13.91 16.12
CA THR A 277 -8.01 -13.60 17.54
C THR A 277 -8.23 -12.12 17.80
N ILE A 278 -9.01 -11.82 18.82
CA ILE A 278 -9.26 -10.46 19.32
C ILE A 278 -8.90 -10.45 20.79
N GLN A 279 -7.95 -9.58 21.14
CA GLN A 279 -7.40 -9.48 22.48
C GLN A 279 -7.50 -8.04 22.99
N GLY A 280 -8.01 -7.90 24.21
CA GLY A 280 -7.94 -6.70 25.01
C GLY A 280 -7.60 -7.03 26.46
N ARG A 281 -6.96 -6.10 27.16
CA ARG A 281 -6.67 -6.27 28.60
C ARG A 281 -7.91 -6.06 29.46
N GLU A 282 -8.75 -5.08 29.12
CA GLU A 282 -10.01 -4.84 29.82
C GLU A 282 -11.10 -5.78 29.29
N GLU A 283 -11.39 -5.73 27.99
CA GLU A 283 -12.30 -6.66 27.32
C GLU A 283 -11.81 -6.98 25.90
N ALA A 284 -12.04 -8.21 25.43
CA ALA A 284 -11.86 -8.51 24.01
C ALA A 284 -12.87 -7.71 23.15
N VAL A 285 -14.10 -7.60 23.63
CA VAL A 285 -15.19 -6.82 23.02
C VAL A 285 -16.00 -6.13 24.11
N ASP A 286 -15.92 -4.80 24.17
CA ASP A 286 -16.77 -3.94 24.99
C ASP A 286 -17.84 -3.29 24.09
N LYS A 287 -19.07 -3.77 24.22
CA LYS A 287 -20.20 -3.34 23.41
C LYS A 287 -21.24 -2.68 24.31
N ARG A 288 -21.61 -1.44 23.98
CA ARG A 288 -22.56 -0.62 24.74
C ARG A 288 -23.70 -0.12 23.85
N ASP A 289 -24.77 0.32 24.49
CA ASP A 289 -25.97 0.84 23.82
C ASP A 289 -26.57 -0.15 22.80
N ALA A 290 -26.97 0.35 21.62
CA ALA A 290 -27.54 -0.43 20.54
C ALA A 290 -26.49 -0.89 19.51
N ALA A 291 -25.19 -0.79 19.84
CA ALA A 291 -24.13 -1.19 18.92
C ALA A 291 -24.22 -2.67 18.55
N PHE A 292 -23.76 -2.98 17.34
CA PHE A 292 -23.68 -4.31 16.77
C PHE A 292 -22.21 -4.69 16.58
N VAL A 293 -21.82 -5.85 17.12
CA VAL A 293 -20.49 -6.41 16.90
C VAL A 293 -20.64 -7.88 16.53
N ASP A 294 -20.21 -8.23 15.33
CA ASP A 294 -20.12 -9.60 14.84
C ASP A 294 -18.64 -9.96 14.64
N THR A 295 -18.16 -10.90 15.45
CA THR A 295 -16.78 -11.37 15.41
C THR A 295 -16.65 -12.75 14.75
N ALA A 296 -17.71 -13.25 14.12
CA ALA A 296 -17.75 -14.57 13.51
C ALA A 296 -17.19 -15.68 14.45
N ASN A 297 -16.12 -16.36 14.04
CA ASN A 297 -15.46 -17.45 14.76
C ASN A 297 -14.16 -17.02 15.49
N CYS A 298 -13.95 -15.72 15.74
CA CYS A 298 -12.75 -15.23 16.42
C CYS A 298 -12.62 -15.78 17.84
N THR A 299 -11.39 -16.11 18.23
CA THR A 299 -11.06 -16.38 19.64
C THR A 299 -10.98 -15.05 20.39
N LEU A 300 -11.77 -14.90 21.45
CA LEU A 300 -11.82 -13.68 22.26
C LEU A 300 -11.00 -13.87 23.55
N ILE A 301 -10.01 -13.01 23.77
CA ILE A 301 -9.08 -13.12 24.91
C ILE A 301 -9.13 -11.84 25.75
N LYS A 302 -9.45 -12.00 27.03
CA LYS A 302 -9.27 -10.99 28.07
C LYS A 302 -8.05 -11.36 28.90
N GLN A 303 -7.08 -10.45 29.02
CA GLN A 303 -5.83 -10.67 29.77
C GLN A 303 -5.91 -10.21 31.23
#